data_AF-A0A3M1PT57-F1
#
_entry.id   AF-A0A3M1PT57-F1
#
_cell.length_a   1.000
_cell.length_b   1.000
_cell.length_c   1.000
_cell.angle_alpha   90.00
_cell.angle_beta   90.00
_cell.angle_gamma   90.00
#
_symmetry.space_group_name_H-M   'P 1'
#
loop_
_entity.id
_entity.type
_entity.pdbx_description
1 polymer ?
#
loop_
_entity_poly.entity_id
_entity_poly.type
_entity_poly.pdbx_seq_one_letter_code
_entity_poly.pdbx_strand_id
1 'polypeptide(L)'
;TLHSGKVSKTITVNTTAPGAERVILEIRMDLTTAVELLPRGTVFLRTAPGQARTEKVLARPNRKGMRITGVRSSNPAIRATLEPAEPVAGSGKDGGLASALLPREGDVWVVVTVPADAQPGVHRADVIVETSDPEHPEAVIKVNAVVR
;
A
#
# COMPACT_ATOMS: atom_id res chain seq x y z
N THR A 1 5.73 7.48 -0.01
CA THR A 1 5.28 6.29 -0.76
C THR A 1 6.34 5.22 -0.59
N LEU A 2 6.01 4.06 -0.03
CA LEU A 2 6.95 2.93 -0.06
C LEU A 2 7.09 2.50 -1.52
N HIS A 3 8.31 2.60 -2.04
CA HIS A 3 8.63 2.13 -3.37
C HIS A 3 9.08 0.68 -3.22
N SER A 4 8.34 -0.27 -3.79
CA SER A 4 8.76 -1.66 -3.92
C SER A 4 9.31 -1.89 -5.33
N GLY A 5 10.44 -2.59 -5.44
CA GLY A 5 11.07 -2.99 -6.69
C GLY A 5 12.44 -2.35 -6.92
N LYS A 6 12.95 -2.53 -8.14
CA LYS A 6 14.28 -2.04 -8.53
C LYS A 6 14.27 -0.52 -8.66
N VAL A 7 15.13 0.14 -7.89
CA VAL A 7 15.35 1.59 -7.94
C VAL A 7 16.79 1.84 -8.37
N SER A 8 16.97 2.70 -9.36
CA SER A 8 18.28 3.26 -9.71
C SER A 8 18.27 4.78 -9.53
N LYS A 9 19.32 5.30 -8.91
CA LYS A 9 19.54 6.74 -8.72
C LYS A 9 20.98 7.10 -9.07
N THR A 10 21.13 8.21 -9.78
CA THR A 10 22.43 8.76 -10.15
C THR A 10 22.76 9.94 -9.27
N ILE A 11 23.92 9.92 -8.61
CA ILE A 11 24.48 11.04 -7.87
C ILE A 11 25.63 11.61 -8.69
N THR A 12 25.57 12.90 -9.00
CA THR A 12 26.71 13.61 -9.59
C THR A 12 27.49 14.28 -8.47
N VAL A 13 28.78 13.96 -8.36
CA VAL A 13 29.71 14.59 -7.43
C VAL A 13 30.64 15.48 -8.23
N ASN A 14 30.65 16.77 -7.93
CA ASN A 14 31.65 17.70 -8.47
C ASN A 14 32.77 17.85 -7.44
N THR A 15 34.03 17.75 -7.88
CA THR A 15 35.20 17.85 -7.01
C THR A 15 36.29 18.68 -7.68
N THR A 16 37.24 19.17 -6.91
CA THR A 16 38.40 19.93 -7.39
C THR A 16 39.63 19.05 -7.64
N ALA A 17 39.47 17.72 -7.57
CA ALA A 17 40.54 16.77 -7.86
C ALA A 17 40.87 16.78 -9.37
N PRO A 18 42.12 17.06 -9.77
CA PRO A 18 42.51 17.08 -11.18
C PRO A 18 42.24 15.73 -11.86
N GLY A 19 41.56 15.75 -13.01
CA GLY A 19 41.19 14.56 -13.78
C GLY A 19 39.98 13.79 -13.24
N ALA A 20 39.31 14.30 -12.21
CA ALA A 20 38.10 13.71 -11.63
C ALA A 20 37.03 14.77 -11.30
N GLU A 21 36.99 15.89 -12.02
CA GLU A 21 36.19 17.08 -11.70
C GLU A 21 34.69 16.79 -11.61
N ARG A 22 34.24 15.74 -12.30
CA ARG A 22 32.89 15.22 -12.27
C ARG A 22 32.88 13.70 -12.18
N VAL A 23 32.40 13.18 -11.05
CA VAL A 23 32.19 11.75 -10.82
C VAL A 23 30.70 11.44 -10.83
N ILE A 24 30.31 10.40 -11.55
CA ILE A 24 28.94 9.90 -11.59
C ILE A 24 28.89 8.60 -10.78
N LEU A 25 28.10 8.60 -9.71
CA LEU A 25 27.84 7.43 -8.88
C LEU A 25 26.45 6.89 -9.23
N GLU A 26 26.35 5.61 -9.57
CA GLU A 26 25.07 4.94 -9.76
C GLU A 26 24.76 4.06 -8.54
N ILE A 27 23.62 4.31 -7.91
CA ILE A 27 23.09 3.51 -6.81
C ILE A 27 21.95 2.67 -7.37
N ARG A 28 22.09 1.33 -7.31
CA ARG A 28 21.04 0.37 -7.65
C ARG A 28 20.60 -0.36 -6.39
N MET A 29 19.30 -0.38 -6.15
CA MET A 29 18.69 -1.01 -4.99
C MET A 29 17.52 -1.89 -5.43
N ASP A 30 17.31 -3.01 -4.76
CA ASP A 30 16.08 -3.79 -4.85
C ASP A 30 15.31 -3.60 -3.55
N LEU A 31 14.24 -2.82 -3.58
CA LEU A 31 13.44 -2.51 -2.40
C LEU A 31 12.34 -3.55 -2.24
N THR A 32 12.46 -4.41 -1.25
CA THR A 32 11.38 -5.31 -0.84
C THR A 32 10.55 -4.66 0.24
N THR A 33 9.22 -4.64 0.09
CA THR A 33 8.30 -4.33 1.18
C THR A 33 7.87 -5.62 1.85
N ALA A 34 7.44 -5.55 3.11
CA ALA A 34 6.81 -6.71 3.75
C ALA A 34 5.56 -7.14 2.97
N VAL A 35 4.67 -6.19 2.71
CA VAL A 35 3.38 -6.45 2.07
C VAL A 35 3.28 -5.67 0.76
N GLU A 36 2.70 -6.30 -0.25
CA GLU A 36 2.24 -5.65 -1.48
C GLU A 36 0.75 -5.26 -1.33
N LEU A 37 0.44 -4.01 -1.67
CA LEU A 37 -0.92 -3.47 -1.61
C LEU A 37 -1.47 -3.32 -3.03
N LEU A 38 -2.64 -3.91 -3.28
CA LEU A 38 -3.24 -4.01 -4.60
C LEU A 38 -4.71 -3.51 -4.59
N PRO A 39 -5.09 -2.58 -5.49
CA PRO A 39 -4.22 -1.89 -6.45
C PRO A 39 -3.22 -0.94 -5.76
N ARG A 40 -2.06 -0.73 -6.37
CA ARG A 40 -1.06 0.22 -5.87
C ARG A 40 -1.60 1.64 -6.05
N GLY A 41 -1.80 2.39 -4.96
CA GLY A 41 -2.21 3.78 -5.06
C GLY A 41 -2.96 4.31 -3.84
N THR A 42 -3.60 5.45 -4.05
CA THR A 42 -4.48 6.09 -3.07
C THR A 42 -5.89 5.54 -3.23
N VAL A 43 -6.52 5.18 -2.11
CA VAL A 43 -7.95 4.84 -2.08
C VAL A 43 -8.76 6.13 -2.10
N PHE A 44 -9.69 6.23 -3.04
CA PHE A 44 -10.61 7.36 -3.16
C PHE A 44 -12.02 6.92 -2.82
N LEU A 45 -12.62 7.55 -1.82
CA LEU A 45 -13.98 7.29 -1.37
C LEU A 45 -14.84 8.54 -1.61
N ARG A 46 -16.00 8.39 -2.24
CA ARG A 46 -16.99 9.46 -2.39
C ARG A 46 -18.35 8.93 -1.99
N THR A 47 -19.03 9.63 -1.10
CA THR A 47 -20.33 9.23 -0.57
C THR A 47 -21.19 10.45 -0.21
N ALA A 48 -22.50 10.27 -0.18
CA ALA A 48 -23.42 11.28 0.31
C ALA A 48 -23.46 11.28 1.85
N PRO A 49 -23.86 12.39 2.51
CA PRO A 49 -24.12 12.40 3.95
C PRO A 49 -25.13 11.31 4.34
N GLY A 50 -24.88 10.59 5.44
CA GLY A 50 -25.75 9.50 5.88
C GLY A 50 -25.53 8.16 5.16
N GLN A 51 -24.63 8.08 4.18
CA GLN A 51 -24.33 6.85 3.46
C GLN A 51 -22.92 6.34 3.77
N ALA A 52 -22.84 5.09 4.20
CA ALA A 52 -21.55 4.41 4.34
C ALA A 52 -21.00 4.04 2.95
N ARG A 53 -19.68 4.13 2.80
CA ARG A 53 -18.97 3.68 1.59
C ARG A 53 -17.73 2.91 1.99
N THR A 54 -17.53 1.77 1.32
CA THR A 54 -16.42 0.86 1.57
C THR A 54 -15.63 0.61 0.29
N GLU A 55 -14.31 0.49 0.41
CA GLU A 55 -13.41 0.01 -0.63
C GLU A 55 -12.50 -1.08 -0.04
N LYS A 56 -12.10 -2.05 -0.87
CA LYS A 56 -11.23 -3.15 -0.48
C LYS A 56 -9.87 -3.02 -1.16
N VAL A 57 -8.80 -3.13 -0.38
CA VAL A 57 -7.42 -3.21 -0.87
C VAL A 57 -6.89 -4.59 -0.50
N LEU A 58 -6.41 -5.34 -1.49
CA LEU A 58 -5.78 -6.63 -1.24
C LEU A 58 -4.39 -6.39 -0.69
N ALA A 59 -4.10 -6.97 0.46
CA ALA A 59 -2.79 -6.94 1.09
C ALA A 59 -2.17 -8.33 1.03
N ARG A 60 -1.06 -8.44 0.30
CA ARG A 60 -0.35 -9.69 0.01
C ARG A 60 1.01 -9.71 0.72
N PRO A 61 1.25 -10.64 1.64
CA PRO A 61 2.59 -10.84 2.20
C PRO A 61 3.58 -11.26 1.11
N ASN A 62 4.76 -10.62 1.04
CA ASN A 62 5.75 -10.90 0.00
C ASN A 62 6.65 -12.11 0.28
N ARG A 63 6.60 -12.67 1.50
CA ARG A 63 7.35 -13.89 1.87
C ARG A 63 6.46 -14.87 2.64
N LYS A 64 6.73 -16.16 2.44
CA LYS A 64 6.05 -17.24 3.16
C LYS A 64 6.26 -17.07 4.68
N GLY A 65 5.19 -17.26 5.45
CA GLY A 65 5.20 -17.15 6.91
C GLY A 65 5.11 -15.71 7.46
N MET A 66 5.16 -14.69 6.60
CA MET A 66 4.83 -13.33 7.01
C MET A 66 3.32 -13.17 7.23
N ARG A 67 2.95 -12.43 8.27
CA ARG A 67 1.56 -12.16 8.62
C ARG A 67 1.29 -10.67 8.65
N ILE A 68 0.06 -10.32 8.26
CA ILE A 68 -0.53 -9.02 8.56
C ILE A 68 -1.18 -9.16 9.92
N THR A 69 -0.74 -8.33 10.87
CA THR A 69 -1.07 -8.48 12.29
C THR A 69 -2.15 -7.50 12.76
N GLY A 70 -2.37 -6.43 12.02
CA GLY A 70 -3.30 -5.38 12.42
C GLY A 70 -3.53 -4.35 11.33
N VAL A 71 -4.54 -3.51 11.55
CA VAL A 71 -4.79 -2.32 10.73
C VAL A 71 -5.35 -1.21 11.61
N ARG A 72 -4.90 0.02 11.36
CA ARG A 72 -5.42 1.21 12.05
C ARG A 72 -5.52 2.40 11.09
N SER A 73 -6.42 3.32 11.41
CA SER A 73 -6.57 4.58 10.69
C SER A 73 -6.04 5.73 11.53
N SER A 74 -5.32 6.66 10.89
CA SER A 74 -4.90 7.92 11.51
C SER A 74 -6.02 8.97 11.60
N ASN A 75 -7.18 8.71 10.98
CA ASN A 75 -8.34 9.61 11.03
C ASN A 75 -9.58 8.84 11.54
N PRO A 76 -10.22 9.28 12.64
CA PRO A 76 -11.37 8.59 13.21
C PRO A 76 -12.61 8.59 12.30
N ALA A 77 -12.70 9.49 11.31
CA ALA A 77 -13.77 9.48 10.31
C ALA A 77 -13.60 8.37 9.26
N ILE A 78 -12.48 7.65 9.27
CA ILE A 78 -12.18 6.51 8.38
C ILE A 78 -11.94 5.28 9.24
N ARG A 79 -12.75 4.24 9.06
CA ARG A 79 -12.57 2.94 9.69
C ARG A 79 -11.75 2.03 8.78
N ALA A 80 -10.87 1.23 9.37
CA ALA A 80 -10.15 0.18 8.66
C ALA A 80 -10.31 -1.15 9.40
N THR A 81 -10.57 -2.24 8.68
CA THR A 81 -10.65 -3.60 9.23
C THR A 81 -9.94 -4.59 8.32
N LEU A 82 -9.60 -5.77 8.86
CA LEU A 82 -9.05 -6.89 8.10
C LEU A 82 -10.13 -7.95 7.90
N GLU A 83 -10.23 -8.48 6.69
CA GLU A 83 -11.07 -9.62 6.34
C GLU A 83 -10.23 -10.68 5.62
N PRO A 84 -10.46 -12.00 5.83
CA PRO A 84 -9.84 -13.03 5.02
C PRO A 84 -10.14 -12.84 3.54
N ALA A 85 -9.15 -13.02 2.67
CA ALA A 85 -9.35 -13.03 1.23
C ALA A 85 -9.45 -14.47 0.73
N GLU A 86 -10.60 -14.85 0.18
CA GLU A 86 -10.82 -16.20 -0.35
C GLU A 86 -10.00 -16.41 -1.64
N PRO A 87 -9.09 -17.40 -1.68
CA PRO A 87 -8.27 -17.65 -2.86
C PRO A 87 -9.13 -18.04 -4.07
N VAL A 88 -8.82 -17.45 -5.23
CA VAL A 88 -9.55 -17.77 -6.48
C VAL A 88 -8.77 -18.79 -7.30
N ALA A 89 -9.43 -19.86 -7.73
CA ALA A 89 -8.83 -20.88 -8.58
C ALA A 89 -8.24 -20.26 -9.87
N GLY A 90 -6.95 -20.48 -10.13
CA GLY A 90 -6.25 -19.90 -11.27
C GLY A 90 -5.52 -18.57 -10.99
N SER A 91 -5.60 -18.04 -9.77
CA SER A 91 -4.81 -16.87 -9.35
C SER A 91 -3.32 -17.10 -9.62
N GLY A 92 -2.70 -16.26 -10.46
CA GLY A 92 -1.27 -16.32 -10.78
C GLY A 92 -0.86 -17.21 -11.96
N LYS A 93 -1.78 -17.85 -12.68
CA LYS A 93 -1.45 -18.70 -13.84
C LYS A 93 -1.24 -17.94 -15.16
N ASP A 94 -1.94 -16.82 -15.35
CA ASP A 94 -2.01 -16.18 -16.67
C ASP A 94 -1.14 -14.91 -16.81
N GLY A 95 -0.41 -14.50 -15.77
CA GLY A 95 0.52 -13.36 -15.78
C GLY A 95 -0.11 -11.97 -16.05
N GLY A 96 -1.37 -11.90 -16.47
CA GLY A 96 -2.07 -10.66 -16.79
C GLY A 96 -2.47 -9.86 -15.54
N LEU A 97 -2.59 -8.54 -15.69
CA LEU A 97 -2.89 -7.59 -14.62
C LEU A 97 -4.15 -7.97 -13.80
N ALA A 98 -5.18 -8.50 -14.47
CA ALA A 98 -6.40 -8.97 -13.80
C ALA A 98 -6.13 -10.14 -12.85
N SER A 99 -5.26 -11.08 -13.23
CA SER A 99 -4.90 -12.23 -12.39
C SER A 99 -3.99 -11.86 -11.22
N ALA A 100 -3.27 -10.73 -11.30
CA ALA A 100 -2.45 -10.21 -10.21
C ALA A 100 -3.30 -9.68 -9.05
N LEU A 101 -4.49 -9.15 -9.35
CA LEU A 101 -5.46 -8.62 -8.39
C LEU A 101 -6.33 -9.70 -7.74
N LEU A 102 -6.28 -10.94 -8.22
CA LEU A 102 -7.01 -12.05 -7.61
C LEU A 102 -6.35 -12.46 -6.29
N PRO A 103 -7.14 -12.70 -5.23
CA PRO A 103 -6.64 -13.23 -3.97
C PRO A 103 -5.94 -14.58 -4.12
N ARG A 104 -4.91 -14.77 -3.30
CA ARG A 104 -4.11 -15.99 -3.14
C ARG A 104 -4.15 -16.42 -1.68
N GLU A 105 -3.69 -17.64 -1.42
CA GLU A 105 -3.49 -18.12 -0.06
C GLU A 105 -2.59 -17.17 0.74
N GLY A 106 -3.06 -16.75 1.92
CA GLY A 106 -2.36 -15.82 2.80
C GLY A 106 -2.63 -14.34 2.54
N ASP A 107 -3.36 -13.99 1.47
CA ASP A 107 -3.82 -12.62 1.25
C ASP A 107 -4.93 -12.25 2.25
N VAL A 108 -5.03 -10.96 2.57
CA VAL A 108 -6.13 -10.39 3.36
C VAL A 108 -6.69 -9.15 2.68
N TRP A 109 -7.98 -8.90 2.87
CA TRP A 109 -8.60 -7.64 2.49
C TRP A 109 -8.42 -6.62 3.60
N VAL A 110 -7.79 -5.49 3.27
CA VAL A 110 -7.88 -4.26 4.06
C VAL A 110 -9.13 -3.52 3.61
N VAL A 111 -10.13 -3.48 4.48
CA VAL A 111 -11.43 -2.88 4.21
C VAL A 111 -11.44 -1.48 4.78
N VAL A 112 -11.55 -0.48 3.91
CA VAL A 112 -11.53 0.94 4.28
C VAL A 112 -12.94 1.50 4.13
N THR A 113 -13.48 2.08 5.19
CA THR A 113 -14.88 2.53 5.25
C THR A 113 -14.97 3.98 5.72
N VAL A 114 -15.71 4.79 4.96
CA VAL A 114 -16.34 6.02 5.47
C VAL A 114 -17.68 5.61 6.07
N PRO A 115 -17.89 5.71 7.39
CA PRO A 115 -19.14 5.32 8.01
C PRO A 115 -20.26 6.33 7.68
N ALA A 116 -21.51 5.91 7.83
CA ALA A 116 -22.69 6.72 7.49
C ALA A 116 -22.81 8.01 8.34
N ASP A 117 -22.27 7.99 9.56
CA ASP A 117 -22.24 9.10 10.50
C ASP A 117 -21.04 10.05 10.31
N ALA A 118 -20.23 9.85 9.27
CA ALA A 118 -19.14 10.75 8.95
C ALA A 118 -19.66 12.15 8.60
N GLN A 119 -19.04 13.17 9.19
CA GLN A 119 -19.40 14.56 8.94
C GLN A 119 -19.15 14.95 7.47
N PRO A 120 -19.96 15.82 6.87
CA PRO A 120 -19.69 16.37 5.54
C PRO A 120 -18.30 17.01 5.45
N GLY A 121 -17.62 16.84 4.32
CA GLY A 121 -16.30 17.40 4.08
C GLY A 121 -15.28 16.42 3.52
N VAL A 122 -14.01 16.84 3.54
CA VAL A 122 -12.87 16.05 3.04
C VAL A 122 -12.16 15.41 4.22
N HIS A 123 -12.05 14.08 4.19
CA HIS A 123 -11.34 13.29 5.20
C HIS A 123 -10.12 12.64 4.56
N ARG A 124 -8.94 12.94 5.08
CA ARG A 124 -7.69 12.30 4.66
C ARG A 124 -7.21 11.38 5.77
N ALA A 125 -6.75 10.20 5.40
CA ALA A 125 -6.19 9.24 6.35
C ALA A 125 -5.01 8.49 5.74
N ASP A 126 -4.03 8.22 6.59
CA ASP A 126 -3.14 7.09 6.43
C ASP A 126 -3.78 5.89 7.14
N VAL A 127 -4.11 4.86 6.37
CA VAL A 127 -4.47 3.54 6.89
C VAL A 127 -3.19 2.72 6.95
N ILE A 128 -2.79 2.35 8.16
CA ILE A 128 -1.54 1.67 8.47
C ILE A 128 -1.83 0.19 8.64
N VAL A 129 -1.18 -0.63 7.81
CA VAL A 129 -1.24 -2.09 7.82
C VAL A 129 0.00 -2.58 8.56
N GLU A 130 -0.21 -3.27 9.67
CA GLU A 130 0.87 -3.78 10.52
C GLU A 130 1.28 -5.18 10.06
N THR A 131 2.57 -5.48 10.11
CA THR A 131 3.13 -6.75 9.66
C THR A 131 4.01 -7.36 10.74
N SER A 132 4.20 -8.68 10.64
CA SER A 132 5.13 -9.42 11.51
C SER A 132 6.60 -9.27 11.09
N ASP A 133 6.95 -8.37 10.16
CA ASP A 133 8.32 -8.14 9.72
C ASP A 133 9.00 -7.05 10.55
N PRO A 134 10.05 -7.36 11.33
CA PRO A 134 10.71 -6.35 12.17
C PRO A 134 11.40 -5.25 11.37
N GLU A 135 11.84 -5.51 10.14
CA GLU A 135 12.50 -4.52 9.27
C GLU A 135 11.47 -3.63 8.55
N HIS A 136 10.25 -4.14 8.39
CA HIS A 136 9.16 -3.50 7.66
C HIS A 136 7.83 -3.67 8.41
N PRO A 137 7.72 -3.13 9.63
CA PRO A 137 6.58 -3.40 10.51
C PRO A 137 5.27 -2.80 9.99
N GLU A 138 5.33 -1.85 9.06
CA GLU A 138 4.18 -1.11 8.59
C GLU A 138 4.19 -0.89 7.07
N ALA A 139 3.01 -0.99 6.46
CA ALA A 139 2.71 -0.49 5.12
C ALA A 139 1.57 0.54 5.21
N VAL A 140 1.58 1.53 4.31
CA VAL A 140 0.63 2.65 4.37
C VAL A 140 -0.23 2.72 3.11
N ILE A 141 -1.55 2.70 3.29
CA ILE A 141 -2.55 3.04 2.29
C ILE A 141 -2.96 4.49 2.51
N LYS A 142 -2.76 5.33 1.49
CA LYS A 142 -3.27 6.70 1.51
C LYS A 142 -4.76 6.68 1.17
N VAL A 143 -5.58 7.37 1.94
CA VAL A 143 -7.03 7.46 1.75
C VAL A 143 -7.44 8.92 1.62
N ASN A 144 -8.22 9.21 0.57
CA ASN A 144 -8.89 10.48 0.35
C ASN A 144 -10.39 10.23 0.23
N ALA A 145 -11.14 10.64 1.24
CA ALA A 145 -12.59 10.54 1.27
C ALA A 145 -13.26 11.91 1.15
N VAL A 146 -14.40 11.96 0.45
CA VAL A 146 -15.24 13.14 0.34
C VAL A 146 -16.69 12.77 0.64
N VAL A 147 -17.27 13.43 1.64
CA VAL A 147 -18.69 13.33 2.00
C VAL A 147 -19.39 14.61 1.54
N ARG A 148 -20.24 14.53 0.51
CA ARG A 148 -20.95 15.69 -0.07
C ARG A 148 -22.21 15.29 -0.82
#